data_AF-A0A916G3R2-F1
#
_entry.id   AF-A0A916G3R2-F1
#
_cell.length_a   1.000
_cell.length_b   1.000
_cell.length_c   1.000
_cell.angle_alpha   90.00
_cell.angle_beta   90.00
_cell.angle_gamma   90.00
#
_symmetry.space_group_name_H-M   'P 1'
#
loop_
_entity.id
_entity.type
_entity.pdbx_description
1 polymer ?
#
loop_
_entity_poly.entity_id
_entity_poly.type
_entity_poly.pdbx_seq_one_letter_code
_entity_poly.pdbx_strand_id
1 'polypeptide(L)'
;MSDLHLYDEIVQEATVAYGNKSLIDYSAIGESDDEVWNRRNRLFPKPRKVPEDTFFLTAVSQEGLKAPIRPWTEKDNPFTQVDLLDSEEDLVKGLIFRIRISRSIPFRQPLANRLFTLFNDAKEEDPASLGISAGSLRNFYNFLRLHTNLKCPTISLTPDYNISASWRGEQKRIFSVHFLPNGDARFVIFIPNVRHPERQIRISGAVTTDILMETVASYHVCDWIS
;
A
#
# COMPACT_ATOMS: atom_id res chain seq x y z
N MET A 1 70.13 32.69 30.38
CA MET A 1 70.30 31.30 29.90
C MET A 1 68.99 30.60 30.16
N SER A 2 68.19 30.45 29.11
CA SER A 2 66.87 29.81 29.15
C SER A 2 66.74 29.06 27.84
N ASP A 3 66.78 27.72 27.93
CA ASP A 3 66.71 26.81 26.79
C ASP A 3 65.25 26.65 26.36
N LEU A 4 64.97 27.06 25.12
CA LEU A 4 63.70 26.85 24.43
C LEU A 4 63.80 25.52 23.67
N HIS A 5 63.13 24.49 24.20
CA HIS A 5 62.93 23.23 23.48
C HIS A 5 61.79 23.39 22.47
N LEU A 6 62.15 23.37 21.18
CA LEU A 6 61.24 23.29 20.04
C LEU A 6 60.81 21.82 19.90
N TYR A 7 59.51 21.55 19.97
CA TYR A 7 58.94 20.23 19.64
C TYR A 7 58.58 20.22 18.14
N ASP A 8 59.16 19.28 17.39
CA ASP A 8 58.76 18.98 16.01
C ASP A 8 57.44 18.19 16.02
N GLU A 9 56.41 18.78 15.42
CA GLU A 9 55.11 18.18 15.20
C GLU A 9 55.15 17.35 13.89
N ILE A 10 55.20 16.03 14.02
CA ILE A 10 55.16 15.12 12.88
C ILE A 10 53.72 15.02 12.38
N VAL A 11 53.42 15.73 11.30
CA VAL A 11 52.16 15.62 10.55
C VAL A 11 52.21 14.33 9.72
N GLN A 12 51.43 13.32 10.11
CA GLN A 12 51.15 12.16 9.26
C GLN A 12 50.04 12.50 8.26
N GLU A 13 50.44 12.79 7.02
CA GLU A 13 49.52 12.84 5.87
C GLU A 13 49.08 11.42 5.51
N ALA A 14 47.79 11.13 5.73
CA ALA A 14 47.16 9.91 5.24
C ALA A 14 46.79 10.08 3.76
N THR A 15 47.58 9.49 2.87
CA THR A 15 47.28 9.43 1.42
C THR A 15 46.17 8.40 1.17
N VAL A 16 44.92 8.86 1.09
CA VAL A 16 43.80 8.02 0.63
C VAL A 16 43.78 8.03 -0.90
N ALA A 17 44.22 6.93 -1.50
CA ALA A 17 44.14 6.71 -2.94
C ALA A 17 42.69 6.41 -3.35
N TYR A 18 41.95 7.44 -3.78
CA TYR A 18 40.66 7.26 -4.46
C TYR A 18 40.90 6.92 -5.93
N GLY A 19 40.50 5.71 -6.32
CA GLY A 19 40.58 5.23 -7.68
C GLY A 19 39.69 6.07 -8.61
N ASN A 20 40.32 6.73 -9.57
CA ASN A 20 39.68 7.30 -10.76
C ASN A 20 39.16 6.16 -11.63
N LYS A 21 37.88 5.80 -11.47
CA LYS A 21 37.12 5.11 -12.51
C LYS A 21 36.21 6.12 -13.17
N SER A 22 36.65 6.62 -14.33
CA SER A 22 35.81 7.38 -15.25
C SER A 22 34.64 6.50 -15.67
N LEU A 23 33.43 6.91 -15.28
CA LEU A 23 32.19 6.27 -15.67
C LEU A 23 31.82 6.85 -17.04
N ILE A 24 32.06 6.05 -18.08
CA ILE A 24 31.68 6.38 -19.45
C ILE A 24 30.17 6.22 -19.56
N ASP A 25 29.48 7.32 -19.83
CA ASP A 25 28.05 7.40 -20.07
C ASP A 25 27.75 6.96 -21.50
N TYR A 26 27.17 5.77 -21.65
CA TYR A 26 26.58 5.30 -22.91
C TYR A 26 25.07 5.46 -22.82
N SER A 27 24.60 6.70 -22.96
CA SER A 27 23.19 6.97 -23.21
C SER A 27 22.88 6.61 -24.67
N ALA A 28 22.51 5.35 -24.90
CA ALA A 28 21.90 4.92 -26.15
C ALA A 28 20.37 4.95 -25.99
N ILE A 29 19.77 5.82 -26.79
CA ILE A 29 18.35 5.91 -27.11
C ILE A 29 17.87 4.52 -27.52
N GLY A 30 16.98 3.93 -26.72
CA GLY A 30 16.28 2.69 -27.02
C GLY A 30 14.79 2.95 -26.91
N GLU A 31 14.12 2.89 -28.05
CA GLU A 31 12.70 3.10 -28.24
C GLU A 31 11.84 2.14 -27.41
N SER A 32 10.66 2.63 -27.05
CA SER A 32 9.65 1.98 -26.22
C SER A 32 8.86 0.95 -27.04
N ASP A 33 9.14 -0.34 -26.84
CA ASP A 33 8.27 -1.45 -27.28
C ASP A 33 7.22 -1.75 -26.20
N ASP A 34 6.08 -1.07 -26.29
CA ASP A 34 4.94 -1.17 -25.36
C ASP A 34 3.76 -1.99 -25.93
N GLU A 35 4.03 -3.01 -26.77
CA GLU A 35 2.98 -3.76 -27.51
C GLU A 35 2.96 -5.29 -27.29
N VAL A 36 3.04 -5.82 -26.06
CA VAL A 36 2.98 -7.29 -25.85
C VAL A 36 1.87 -7.81 -24.93
N TRP A 37 1.11 -6.97 -24.21
CA TRP A 37 0.14 -7.51 -23.22
C TRP A 37 -1.30 -7.77 -23.70
N ASN A 38 -1.61 -7.65 -24.99
CA ASN A 38 -2.95 -7.91 -25.52
C ASN A 38 -3.06 -9.21 -26.34
N ARG A 39 -3.05 -10.37 -25.67
CA ARG A 39 -3.62 -11.61 -26.27
C ARG A 39 -3.90 -12.71 -25.23
N ARG A 40 -5.14 -12.76 -24.74
CA ARG A 40 -6.01 -13.98 -24.60
C ARG A 40 -7.17 -13.72 -23.65
N ASN A 41 -8.29 -13.24 -24.20
CA ASN A 41 -9.61 -13.39 -23.60
C ASN A 41 -10.46 -14.26 -24.52
N ARG A 42 -10.56 -15.56 -24.23
CA ARG A 42 -11.69 -16.41 -24.64
C ARG A 42 -11.86 -17.52 -23.61
N LEU A 43 -12.93 -17.42 -22.81
CA LEU A 43 -13.98 -18.44 -22.65
C LEU A 43 -14.79 -18.12 -21.38
N PHE A 44 -16.07 -17.81 -21.59
CA PHE A 44 -17.06 -17.60 -20.53
C PHE A 44 -17.37 -18.92 -19.81
N PRO A 45 -17.41 -18.96 -18.46
CA PRO A 45 -18.05 -20.05 -17.75
C PRO A 45 -19.58 -19.86 -17.77
N LYS A 46 -20.30 -20.91 -18.15
CA LYS A 46 -21.77 -21.03 -18.13
C LYS A 46 -22.33 -20.83 -16.70
N PRO A 47 -23.57 -20.33 -16.56
CA PRO A 47 -24.24 -20.24 -15.26
C PRO A 47 -24.57 -21.63 -14.69
N ARG A 48 -24.22 -21.82 -13.41
CA ARG A 48 -24.60 -22.99 -12.59
C ARG A 48 -26.07 -22.88 -12.22
N LYS A 49 -26.83 -23.96 -12.46
CA LYS A 49 -28.23 -24.11 -12.06
C LYS A 49 -28.34 -24.18 -10.53
N VAL A 50 -29.25 -23.38 -9.97
CA VAL A 50 -29.67 -23.42 -8.56
C VAL A 50 -30.72 -24.53 -8.40
N PRO A 51 -30.63 -25.40 -7.38
CA PRO A 51 -31.74 -26.29 -7.01
C PRO A 51 -32.84 -25.50 -6.28
N GLU A 52 -34.06 -25.56 -6.81
CA GLU A 52 -35.28 -25.12 -6.14
C GLU A 52 -35.72 -26.22 -5.15
N ASP A 53 -35.43 -26.02 -3.86
CA ASP A 53 -36.07 -26.83 -2.81
C ASP A 53 -37.37 -26.15 -2.36
N THR A 54 -38.47 -26.73 -2.84
CA THR A 54 -39.84 -26.36 -2.49
C THR A 54 -40.21 -27.05 -1.17
N PHE A 55 -40.37 -26.30 -0.09
CA PHE A 55 -40.88 -26.82 1.18
C PHE A 55 -42.41 -26.72 1.22
N PHE A 56 -43.08 -27.88 1.22
CA PHE A 56 -44.50 -27.99 1.57
C PHE A 56 -44.66 -28.03 3.09
N LEU A 57 -45.26 -26.99 3.67
CA LEU A 57 -45.74 -27.01 5.06
C LEU A 57 -47.10 -27.70 5.11
N THR A 58 -47.13 -28.94 5.61
CA THR A 58 -48.37 -29.59 6.08
C THR A 58 -48.48 -29.38 7.58
N ALA A 59 -49.54 -28.71 8.00
CA ALA A 59 -49.90 -28.56 9.40
C ALA A 59 -50.50 -29.88 9.93
N VAL A 60 -49.86 -30.49 10.92
CA VAL A 60 -50.45 -31.57 11.73
C VAL A 60 -50.10 -31.38 13.20
N SER A 61 -51.17 -31.17 13.97
CA SER A 61 -51.44 -31.40 15.39
C SER A 61 -50.30 -31.56 16.41
N GLN A 62 -50.39 -30.75 17.48
CA GLN A 62 -49.73 -30.98 18.77
C GLN A 62 -50.27 -32.26 19.43
N GLU A 63 -49.38 -33.10 19.96
CA GLU A 63 -49.53 -33.72 21.28
C GLU A 63 -48.23 -34.42 21.74
N GLY A 64 -47.73 -33.96 22.89
CA GLY A 64 -46.94 -34.71 23.87
C GLY A 64 -45.77 -35.60 23.43
N LEU A 65 -44.58 -35.02 23.27
CA LEU A 65 -43.31 -35.78 23.41
C LEU A 65 -42.29 -34.98 24.23
N LYS A 66 -41.90 -35.54 25.38
CA LYS A 66 -40.75 -35.09 26.19
C LYS A 66 -39.50 -35.17 25.32
N ALA A 67 -38.87 -34.03 25.06
CA ALA A 67 -37.64 -33.98 24.30
C ALA A 67 -36.51 -34.66 25.11
N PRO A 68 -35.78 -35.63 24.54
CA PRO A 68 -34.53 -36.09 25.13
C PRO A 68 -33.52 -34.95 25.04
N ILE A 69 -32.95 -34.56 26.18
CA ILE A 69 -31.80 -33.66 26.23
C ILE A 69 -30.69 -34.34 25.44
N ARG A 70 -30.44 -33.85 24.21
CA ARG A 70 -29.29 -34.28 23.44
C ARG A 70 -28.04 -33.92 24.24
N PRO A 71 -27.05 -34.82 24.36
CA PRO A 71 -25.74 -34.43 24.86
C PRO A 71 -25.25 -33.32 23.93
N TRP A 72 -24.77 -32.23 24.52
CA TRP A 72 -24.02 -31.23 23.79
C TRP A 72 -22.82 -31.96 23.20
N THR A 73 -22.88 -32.33 21.94
CA THR A 73 -21.66 -32.63 21.19
C THR A 73 -20.86 -31.34 21.23
N GLU A 74 -19.73 -31.38 21.96
CA GLU A 74 -18.60 -30.48 21.80
C GLU A 74 -18.34 -30.36 20.29
N LYS A 75 -18.98 -29.37 19.66
CA LYS A 75 -18.57 -28.89 18.37
C LYS A 75 -17.30 -28.12 18.65
N ASP A 76 -16.22 -28.69 18.14
CA ASP A 76 -14.93 -28.07 17.88
C ASP A 76 -15.04 -26.53 17.80
N ASN A 77 -14.19 -25.86 18.59
CA ASN A 77 -14.05 -24.41 18.70
C ASN A 77 -14.50 -23.64 17.43
N PRO A 78 -15.60 -22.86 17.47
CA PRO A 78 -16.17 -22.22 16.29
C PRO A 78 -15.37 -21.02 15.74
N PHE A 79 -14.16 -20.79 16.25
CA PHE A 79 -13.26 -19.73 15.81
C PHE A 79 -11.84 -20.27 15.84
N THR A 80 -11.43 -20.95 14.78
CA THR A 80 -10.01 -21.23 14.59
C THR A 80 -9.36 -19.99 14.00
N GLN A 81 -8.09 -19.73 14.34
CA GLN A 81 -7.33 -18.58 13.82
C GLN A 81 -7.28 -18.55 12.28
N VAL A 82 -7.45 -19.70 11.64
CA VAL A 82 -7.51 -19.88 10.19
C VAL A 82 -8.75 -19.20 9.59
N ASP A 83 -9.94 -19.38 10.20
CA ASP A 83 -11.18 -18.77 9.72
C ASP A 83 -11.14 -17.24 9.74
N LEU A 84 -10.41 -16.66 10.71
CA LEU A 84 -10.23 -15.21 10.82
C LEU A 84 -9.31 -14.66 9.72
N LEU A 85 -8.23 -15.36 9.39
CA LEU A 85 -7.29 -14.96 8.34
C LEU A 85 -7.94 -15.00 6.95
N ASP A 86 -8.70 -16.06 6.66
CA ASP A 86 -9.45 -16.18 5.40
C ASP A 86 -10.44 -15.02 5.24
N SER A 87 -11.11 -14.64 6.33
CA SER A 87 -12.04 -13.51 6.33
C SER A 87 -11.36 -12.17 6.01
N GLU A 88 -10.14 -11.95 6.50
CA GLU A 88 -9.42 -10.70 6.29
C GLU A 88 -8.77 -10.64 4.90
N GLU A 89 -8.29 -11.77 4.38
CA GLU A 89 -7.81 -11.87 3.00
C GLU A 89 -8.92 -11.55 1.98
N ASP A 90 -10.12 -12.07 2.22
CA ASP A 90 -11.30 -11.75 1.41
C ASP A 90 -11.69 -10.26 1.50
N LEU A 91 -11.52 -9.63 2.66
CA LEU A 91 -11.70 -8.18 2.80
C LEU A 91 -10.70 -7.39 1.95
N VAL A 92 -9.42 -7.80 1.93
CA VAL A 92 -8.39 -7.17 1.10
C VAL A 92 -8.74 -7.28 -0.38
N LYS A 93 -9.03 -8.50 -0.86
CA LYS A 93 -9.44 -8.73 -2.27
C LYS A 93 -10.71 -7.93 -2.61
N GLY A 94 -11.67 -7.91 -1.70
CA GLY A 94 -12.90 -7.13 -1.83
C GLY A 94 -12.65 -5.63 -1.95
N LEU A 95 -11.72 -5.07 -1.17
CA LEU A 95 -11.33 -3.65 -1.26
C LEU A 95 -10.59 -3.33 -2.57
N ILE A 96 -9.67 -4.18 -3.02
CA ILE A 96 -8.99 -4.02 -4.33
C ILE A 96 -10.03 -4.04 -5.46
N PHE A 97 -10.99 -4.96 -5.40
CA PHE A 97 -12.09 -5.02 -6.37
C PHE A 97 -12.95 -3.76 -6.34
N ARG A 98 -13.28 -3.24 -5.14
CA ARG A 98 -14.01 -1.97 -4.98
C ARG A 98 -13.25 -0.80 -5.61
N ILE A 99 -11.93 -0.69 -5.40
CA ILE A 99 -11.11 0.31 -6.07
C ILE A 99 -11.28 0.19 -7.59
N ARG A 100 -11.13 -1.01 -8.14
CA ARG A 100 -11.21 -1.28 -9.59
C ARG A 100 -12.52 -0.81 -10.21
N ILE A 101 -13.65 -1.01 -9.54
CA ILE A 101 -14.98 -0.66 -10.07
C ILE A 101 -15.45 0.76 -9.69
N SER A 102 -14.76 1.44 -8.77
CA SER A 102 -15.17 2.76 -8.28
C SER A 102 -14.94 3.85 -9.33
N ARG A 103 -16.03 4.36 -9.93
CA ARG A 103 -15.97 5.40 -10.97
C ARG A 103 -15.38 6.73 -10.50
N SER A 104 -15.48 7.03 -9.22
CA SER A 104 -14.95 8.27 -8.61
C SER A 104 -13.43 8.27 -8.48
N ILE A 105 -12.77 7.11 -8.54
CA ILE A 105 -11.32 7.00 -8.37
C ILE A 105 -10.64 7.12 -9.74
N PRO A 106 -9.78 8.14 -9.95
CA PRO A 106 -8.98 8.23 -11.15
C PRO A 106 -7.95 7.08 -11.17
N PHE A 107 -7.58 6.61 -12.37
CA PHE A 107 -6.60 5.51 -12.51
C PHE A 107 -6.96 4.22 -11.75
N ARG A 108 -8.24 4.00 -11.43
CA ARG A 108 -8.74 2.82 -10.70
C ARG A 108 -8.22 1.48 -11.21
N GLN A 109 -8.04 1.34 -12.52
CA GLN A 109 -7.61 0.10 -13.15
C GLN A 109 -6.09 -0.14 -12.95
N PRO A 110 -5.19 0.81 -13.29
CA PRO A 110 -3.78 0.74 -12.90
C PRO A 110 -3.56 0.51 -11.40
N LEU A 111 -4.27 1.25 -10.54
CA LEU A 111 -4.13 1.15 -9.09
C LEU A 111 -4.54 -0.23 -8.57
N ALA A 112 -5.69 -0.75 -8.99
CA ALA A 112 -6.15 -2.06 -8.57
C ALA A 112 -5.20 -3.18 -9.05
N ASN A 113 -4.67 -3.08 -10.28
CA ASN A 113 -3.69 -4.04 -10.79
C ASN A 113 -2.42 -4.00 -9.94
N ARG A 114 -1.88 -2.80 -9.63
CA ARG A 114 -0.68 -2.68 -8.80
C ARG A 114 -0.89 -3.23 -7.39
N LEU A 115 -2.03 -2.93 -6.76
CA LEU A 115 -2.37 -3.47 -5.45
C LEU A 115 -2.50 -4.99 -5.46
N PHE A 116 -3.08 -5.56 -6.52
CA PHE A 116 -3.17 -7.00 -6.67
C PHE A 116 -1.80 -7.66 -6.85
N THR A 117 -0.89 -7.05 -7.63
CA THR A 117 0.51 -7.49 -7.72
C THR A 117 1.18 -7.46 -6.34
N LEU A 118 1.14 -6.32 -5.65
CA LEU A 118 1.75 -6.19 -4.31
C LEU A 118 1.21 -7.20 -3.29
N PHE A 119 -0.10 -7.48 -3.34
CA PHE A 119 -0.73 -8.49 -2.52
C PHE A 119 -0.14 -9.89 -2.79
N ASN A 120 -0.01 -10.28 -4.06
CA ASN A 120 0.55 -11.58 -4.42
C ASN A 120 2.04 -11.67 -4.09
N ASP A 121 2.81 -10.61 -4.37
CA ASP A 121 4.25 -10.54 -4.05
C ASP A 121 4.48 -10.77 -2.55
N ALA A 122 3.67 -10.13 -1.69
CA ALA A 122 3.75 -10.30 -0.25
C ALA A 122 3.37 -11.72 0.23
N LYS A 123 2.38 -12.36 -0.40
CA LYS A 123 1.98 -13.75 -0.11
C LYS A 123 3.01 -14.77 -0.63
N GLU A 124 3.74 -14.45 -1.69
CA GLU A 124 4.85 -15.27 -2.19
C GLU A 124 6.03 -15.24 -1.20
N GLU A 125 6.36 -14.06 -0.67
CA GLU A 125 7.43 -13.88 0.32
C GLU A 125 7.07 -14.51 1.68
N ASP A 126 5.84 -14.30 2.16
CA ASP A 126 5.31 -14.91 3.38
C ASP A 126 3.88 -15.45 3.16
N PRO A 127 3.73 -16.76 2.91
CA PRO A 127 2.41 -17.39 2.72
C PRO A 127 1.47 -17.29 3.92
N ALA A 128 2.01 -17.14 5.13
CA ALA A 128 1.23 -17.00 6.35
C ALA A 128 0.76 -15.55 6.59
N SER A 129 1.34 -14.58 5.88
CA SER A 129 0.92 -13.18 5.95
C SER A 129 -0.46 -12.97 5.31
N LEU A 130 -1.09 -11.84 5.67
CA LEU A 130 -2.31 -11.35 5.01
C LEU A 130 -2.02 -10.65 3.66
N GLY A 131 -0.76 -10.50 3.27
CA GLY A 131 -0.31 -9.79 2.08
C GLY A 131 -0.39 -8.27 2.18
N ILE A 132 -1.58 -7.69 2.43
CA ILE A 132 -1.78 -6.26 2.66
C ILE A 132 -2.62 -6.06 3.93
N SER A 133 -2.23 -5.14 4.80
CA SER A 133 -3.05 -4.74 5.94
C SER A 133 -4.41 -4.21 5.48
N ALA A 134 -5.50 -4.89 5.87
CA ALA A 134 -6.85 -4.51 5.47
C ALA A 134 -7.24 -3.11 5.98
N GLY A 135 -6.79 -2.74 7.18
CA GLY A 135 -6.98 -1.41 7.75
C GLY A 135 -6.28 -0.33 6.92
N SER A 136 -5.02 -0.57 6.56
CA SER A 136 -4.24 0.35 5.72
C SER A 136 -4.89 0.56 4.33
N LEU A 137 -5.30 -0.55 3.69
CA LEU A 137 -6.00 -0.50 2.40
C LEU A 137 -7.34 0.22 2.47
N ARG A 138 -8.10 0.03 3.56
CA ARG A 138 -9.36 0.75 3.80
C ARG A 138 -9.13 2.26 3.89
N ASN A 139 -8.09 2.68 4.63
CA ASN A 139 -7.77 4.11 4.78
C ASN A 139 -7.29 4.72 3.46
N PHE A 140 -6.45 4.00 2.71
CA PHE A 140 -6.07 4.41 1.36
C PHE A 140 -7.28 4.53 0.42
N TYR A 141 -8.21 3.57 0.44
CA TYR A 141 -9.44 3.63 -0.35
C TYR A 141 -10.29 4.85 0.01
N ASN A 142 -10.48 5.12 1.31
CA ASN A 142 -11.23 6.28 1.78
C ASN A 142 -10.57 7.60 1.34
N PHE A 143 -9.23 7.69 1.45
CA PHE A 143 -8.46 8.84 0.96
C PHE A 143 -8.69 9.09 -0.53
N LEU A 144 -8.59 8.06 -1.38
CA LEU A 144 -8.84 8.18 -2.83
C LEU A 144 -10.28 8.63 -3.16
N ARG A 145 -11.25 8.27 -2.33
CA ARG A 145 -12.65 8.69 -2.51
C ARG A 145 -12.88 10.15 -2.13
N LEU A 146 -12.17 10.66 -1.14
CA LEU A 146 -12.26 12.06 -0.71
C LEU A 146 -11.52 13.00 -1.67
N HIS A 147 -10.45 12.53 -2.30
CA HIS A 147 -9.58 13.32 -3.17
C HIS A 147 -9.54 12.77 -4.60
N THR A 148 -10.63 12.97 -5.34
CA THR A 148 -10.83 12.38 -6.67
C THR A 148 -10.04 13.06 -7.79
N ASN A 149 -9.41 14.19 -7.50
CA ASN A 149 -8.63 15.00 -8.43
C ASN A 149 -7.12 14.69 -8.40
N LEU A 150 -6.68 13.65 -7.67
CA LEU A 150 -5.26 13.31 -7.56
C LEU A 150 -4.74 12.53 -8.78
N LYS A 151 -3.48 12.80 -9.15
CA LYS A 151 -2.67 11.97 -10.05
C LYS A 151 -2.47 10.57 -9.47
N CYS A 152 -2.14 9.62 -10.34
CA CYS A 152 -1.83 8.25 -9.93
C CYS A 152 -0.57 8.21 -9.04
N PRO A 153 -0.66 7.79 -7.77
CA PRO A 153 0.54 7.57 -6.96
C PRO A 153 1.34 6.36 -7.43
N THR A 154 2.64 6.38 -7.14
CA THR A 154 3.42 5.14 -7.00
C THR A 154 3.09 4.49 -5.67
N ILE A 155 2.79 3.19 -5.68
CA ILE A 155 2.43 2.44 -4.47
C ILE A 155 3.48 1.37 -4.18
N SER A 156 3.83 1.25 -2.90
CA SER A 156 4.63 0.17 -2.33
C SER A 156 4.04 -0.29 -1.00
N LEU A 157 4.52 -1.43 -0.50
CA LEU A 157 4.23 -1.90 0.86
C LEU A 157 5.41 -1.60 1.78
N THR A 158 5.13 -1.35 3.05
CA THR A 158 6.13 -1.39 4.12
C THR A 158 6.35 -2.84 4.58
N PRO A 159 7.39 -3.12 5.38
CA PRO A 159 7.57 -4.47 5.97
C PRO A 159 6.38 -4.94 6.80
N ASP A 160 5.60 -4.02 7.37
CA ASP A 160 4.37 -4.31 8.12
C ASP A 160 3.13 -4.46 7.20
N TYR A 161 3.33 -4.62 5.89
CA TYR A 161 2.29 -4.75 4.87
C TYR A 161 1.31 -3.57 4.79
N ASN A 162 1.73 -2.39 5.27
CA ASN A 162 0.95 -1.17 5.15
C ASN A 162 1.25 -0.47 3.81
N ILE A 163 0.24 0.22 3.28
CA ILE A 163 0.33 0.95 2.02
C ILE A 163 1.13 2.24 2.21
N SER A 164 2.14 2.41 1.37
CA SER A 164 2.83 3.67 1.14
C SER A 164 2.52 4.17 -0.27
N ALA A 165 2.01 5.39 -0.39
CA ALA A 165 1.73 6.06 -1.65
C ALA A 165 2.65 7.28 -1.81
N SER A 166 3.22 7.46 -2.99
CA SER A 166 4.12 8.58 -3.28
C SER A 166 3.75 9.26 -4.59
N TRP A 167 3.74 10.59 -4.56
CA TRP A 167 3.58 11.46 -5.71
C TRP A 167 4.87 12.24 -5.90
N ARG A 168 5.40 12.19 -7.12
CA ARG A 168 6.57 12.97 -7.54
C ARG A 168 6.09 14.14 -8.38
N GLY A 169 6.46 15.34 -7.96
CA GLY A 169 6.30 16.55 -8.76
C GLY A 169 7.59 16.90 -9.50
N GLU A 170 7.53 17.97 -10.26
CA GLU A 170 8.72 18.58 -10.86
C GLU A 170 9.68 19.13 -9.79
N GLN A 171 10.89 19.52 -10.20
CA GLN A 171 11.87 20.18 -9.32
C GLN A 171 12.22 19.36 -8.06
N LYS A 172 12.27 18.02 -8.18
CA LYS A 172 12.56 17.11 -7.07
C LYS A 172 11.57 17.22 -5.90
N ARG A 173 10.31 17.62 -6.16
CA ARG A 173 9.25 17.59 -5.14
C ARG A 173 8.74 16.18 -4.93
N ILE A 174 8.60 15.77 -3.69
CA ILE A 174 8.05 14.45 -3.35
C ILE A 174 7.06 14.63 -2.21
N PHE A 175 5.88 14.03 -2.35
CA PHE A 175 4.93 13.85 -1.27
C PHE A 175 4.69 12.36 -1.10
N SER A 176 4.93 11.83 0.10
CA SER A 176 4.67 10.43 0.41
C SER A 176 3.82 10.31 1.65
N VAL A 177 2.89 9.34 1.62
CA VAL A 177 1.94 9.06 2.68
C VAL A 177 1.97 7.57 2.98
N HIS A 178 2.15 7.24 4.24
CA HIS A 178 2.08 5.89 4.79
C HIS A 178 0.78 5.78 5.59
N PHE A 179 -0.15 4.96 5.09
CA PHE A 179 -1.46 4.75 5.69
C PHE A 179 -1.38 3.65 6.75
N LEU A 180 -1.72 3.98 7.99
CA LEU A 180 -1.71 3.04 9.11
C LEU A 180 -3.09 2.40 9.28
N PRO A 181 -3.19 1.20 9.89
CA PRO A 181 -4.46 0.47 9.99
C PRO A 181 -5.48 1.15 10.92
N ASN A 182 -5.02 1.99 11.85
CA ASN A 182 -5.85 2.66 12.85
C ASN A 182 -6.55 3.94 12.35
N GLY A 183 -6.34 4.35 11.09
CA GLY A 183 -6.90 5.60 10.54
C GLY A 183 -5.87 6.73 10.41
N ASP A 184 -4.71 6.58 11.05
CA ASP A 184 -3.63 7.55 10.97
C ASP A 184 -2.89 7.45 9.63
N ALA A 185 -2.27 8.56 9.26
CA ALA A 185 -1.39 8.70 8.12
C ALA A 185 -0.11 9.40 8.56
N ARG A 186 1.04 8.81 8.25
CA ARG A 186 2.34 9.46 8.38
C ARG A 186 2.73 10.02 7.02
N PHE A 187 3.18 11.27 6.97
CA PHE A 187 3.55 11.89 5.71
C PHE A 187 4.97 12.45 5.74
N VAL A 188 5.54 12.56 4.54
CA VAL A 188 6.79 13.26 4.27
C VAL A 188 6.62 14.12 3.02
N ILE A 189 7.12 15.35 3.08
CA ILE A 189 7.16 16.28 1.95
C ILE A 189 8.63 16.70 1.78
N PHE A 190 9.11 16.60 0.54
CA PHE A 190 10.38 17.17 0.12
C PHE A 190 10.09 18.31 -0.86
N ILE A 191 10.60 19.49 -0.57
CA ILE A 191 10.52 20.68 -1.44
C ILE A 191 11.90 21.34 -1.58
N PRO A 192 12.21 22.03 -2.70
CA PRO A 192 13.44 22.80 -2.83
C PRO A 192 13.58 23.89 -1.75
N ASN A 193 14.80 24.12 -1.27
CA ASN A 193 15.07 25.26 -0.39
C ASN A 193 15.29 26.52 -1.24
N VAL A 194 14.43 27.55 -1.06
CA VAL A 194 14.49 28.82 -1.81
C VAL A 194 15.82 29.54 -1.65
N ARG A 195 16.45 29.43 -0.47
CA ARG A 195 17.75 30.08 -0.18
C ARG A 195 18.96 29.25 -0.61
N HIS A 196 18.77 27.94 -0.76
CA HIS A 196 19.82 26.98 -1.09
C HIS A 196 19.26 25.96 -2.10
N PRO A 197 19.11 26.30 -3.40
CA PRO A 197 18.40 25.48 -4.38
C PRO A 197 18.97 24.06 -4.58
N GLU A 198 20.23 23.84 -4.20
CA GLU A 198 20.89 22.54 -4.19
C GLU A 198 20.42 21.63 -3.04
N ARG A 199 19.74 22.20 -2.03
CA ARG A 199 19.23 21.50 -0.86
C ARG A 199 17.71 21.36 -0.90
N GLN A 200 17.22 20.36 -0.18
CA GLN A 200 15.79 20.14 0.02
C GLN A 200 15.40 20.37 1.48
N ILE A 201 14.22 20.93 1.68
CA ILE A 201 13.55 20.97 2.97
C ILE A 201 12.70 19.70 3.08
N ARG A 202 12.84 19.00 4.21
CA ARG A 202 12.01 17.86 4.57
C ARG A 202 11.03 18.27 5.65
N ILE A 203 9.75 18.11 5.38
CA ILE A 203 8.66 18.28 6.35
C ILE A 203 8.03 16.90 6.58
N SER A 204 7.73 16.56 7.81
CA SER A 204 7.10 15.27 8.14
C SER A 204 6.17 15.41 9.33
N GLY A 205 5.14 14.57 9.36
CA GLY A 205 4.18 14.56 10.46
C GLY A 205 3.33 13.30 10.47
N ALA A 206 2.44 13.22 11.45
CA ALA A 206 1.42 12.21 11.58
C ALA A 206 0.08 12.89 11.89
N VAL A 207 -0.96 12.53 11.16
CA VAL A 207 -2.32 13.07 11.29
C VAL A 207 -3.33 11.99 10.92
N THR A 208 -4.60 12.20 11.21
CA THR A 208 -5.65 11.30 10.70
C THR A 208 -5.82 11.48 9.19
N THR A 209 -6.22 10.40 8.51
CA THR A 209 -6.30 10.37 7.03
C THR A 209 -7.25 11.42 6.46
N ASP A 210 -8.32 11.75 7.17
CA ASP A 210 -9.36 12.72 6.78
C ASP A 210 -8.88 14.18 6.78
N ILE A 211 -7.96 14.56 7.68
CA ILE A 211 -7.41 15.93 7.74
C ILE A 211 -6.06 16.08 7.03
N LEU A 212 -5.55 15.00 6.42
CA LEU A 212 -4.21 14.98 5.83
C LEU A 212 -4.02 16.08 4.78
N MET A 213 -4.96 16.21 3.84
CA MET A 213 -4.85 17.19 2.76
C MET A 213 -4.97 18.64 3.25
N GLU A 214 -5.77 18.89 4.29
CA GLU A 214 -5.85 20.20 4.94
C GLU A 214 -4.52 20.55 5.63
N THR A 215 -3.92 19.58 6.34
CA THR A 215 -2.65 19.75 7.05
C THR A 215 -1.51 20.12 6.11
N VAL A 216 -1.46 19.50 4.92
CA VAL A 216 -0.36 19.72 3.97
C VAL A 216 -0.64 20.85 2.96
N ALA A 217 -1.81 21.49 3.02
CA ALA A 217 -2.22 22.51 2.07
C ALA A 217 -1.28 23.73 2.06
N SER A 218 -0.75 24.12 3.23
CA SER A 218 0.18 25.25 3.36
C SER A 218 1.52 25.06 2.62
N TYR A 219 1.82 23.84 2.20
CA TYR A 219 3.01 23.52 1.43
C TYR A 219 2.73 23.38 -0.07
N HIS A 220 1.55 23.79 -0.54
CA HIS A 220 1.17 23.77 -1.96
C HIS A 220 1.18 22.38 -2.62
N VAL A 221 1.10 21.31 -1.82
CA VAL A 221 1.22 19.92 -2.32
C VAL A 221 0.19 19.62 -3.41
N CYS A 222 -1.04 20.11 -3.24
CA CYS A 222 -2.14 19.93 -4.19
C CYS A 222 -1.79 20.37 -5.62
N ASP A 223 -0.93 21.38 -5.78
CA ASP A 223 -0.62 21.99 -7.08
C ASP A 223 0.12 21.01 -8.01
N TRP A 224 0.84 20.02 -7.47
CA TRP A 224 1.60 19.07 -8.28
C TRP A 224 1.12 17.62 -8.14
N ILE A 225 0.36 17.28 -7.10
CA ILE A 225 -0.21 15.93 -6.96
C ILE A 225 -1.61 15.78 -7.55
N SER A 226 -2.26 16.89 -7.91
CA SER A 226 -3.53 16.91 -8.66
C SER A 226 -3.29 16.98 -10.17
#